data_AF-A0A345GVP5-F1
#
_entry.id   AF-A0A345GVP5-F1
#
_cell.length_a   1.000
_cell.length_b   1.000
_cell.length_c   1.000
_cell.angle_alpha   90.00
_cell.angle_beta   90.00
_cell.angle_gamma   90.00
#
_symmetry.space_group_name_H-M   'P 1'
#
loop_
_entity.id
_entity.type
_entity.pdbx_description
1 polymer ?
#
loop_
_entity_poly.entity_id
_entity_poly.type
_entity_poly.pdbx_seq_one_letter_code
_entity_poly.pdbx_strand_id
1 'polypeptide(L)'
;MKLFRNQRSKLLKKKKFGNYIAYAMGEIILVVIGILIAVSLNNWNESHKEKTKLLNIYNIIHDDLENDIKEIDKIQGFYDNVQPLFNNILKDSVKALDYVYNPQYTYIMIGFPEITFNKRGYSQLTAFNTDKFQDSLPTQIIEFYIERLREIKIDDDMRAEDIKENYSHFKKNYEWWSDIISMKPNKDFIEYALKDPDYKNRIATTYFLAYKIFLPELKTFKKQANGILEEIQKRTSEAE
;
A
#
# COMPACT_ATOMS: atom_id res chain seq x y z
N MET A 1 -10.86 -62.18 1.47
CA MET A 1 -10.61 -62.55 2.88
C MET A 1 -10.63 -64.05 3.23
N LYS A 2 -10.91 -65.00 2.31
CA LYS A 2 -10.85 -66.45 2.61
C LYS A 2 -9.43 -67.07 2.50
N LEU A 3 -8.51 -66.43 1.78
CA LEU A 3 -7.16 -66.95 1.53
C LEU A 3 -6.25 -66.96 2.77
N PHE A 4 -6.44 -66.00 3.69
CA PHE A 4 -5.64 -65.91 4.93
C PHE A 4 -6.18 -66.78 6.07
N ARG A 5 -7.42 -67.29 5.96
CA ARG A 5 -8.06 -68.10 7.01
C ARG A 5 -7.43 -69.50 7.12
N ASN A 6 -7.09 -70.09 5.98
CA ASN A 6 -6.54 -71.45 5.95
C ASN A 6 -5.06 -71.52 6.35
N GLN A 7 -4.30 -70.44 6.17
CA GLN A 7 -2.89 -70.39 6.63
C GLN A 7 -2.80 -70.23 8.16
N ARG A 8 -3.72 -69.47 8.78
CA ARG A 8 -3.82 -69.34 10.25
C ARG A 8 -4.06 -70.67 10.96
N SER A 9 -4.92 -71.53 10.40
CA SER A 9 -5.26 -72.84 11.01
C SER A 9 -4.08 -73.84 11.02
N LYS A 10 -3.23 -73.83 9.99
CA LYS A 10 -2.09 -74.76 9.89
C LYS A 10 -0.87 -74.35 10.73
N LEU A 11 -0.70 -73.05 11.01
CA LEU A 11 0.44 -72.54 11.78
C LEU A 11 0.27 -72.67 13.31
N LEU A 12 -0.98 -72.71 13.80
CA LEU A 12 -1.29 -72.86 15.23
C LEU A 12 -0.95 -74.25 15.82
N LYS A 13 -0.74 -75.28 14.98
CA LYS A 13 -0.38 -76.63 15.42
C LYS A 13 1.13 -76.86 15.65
N LYS A 14 2.00 -75.89 15.33
CA LYS A 14 3.45 -75.93 15.61
C LYS A 14 3.79 -74.81 16.59
N LYS A 15 4.62 -75.09 17.62
CA LYS A 15 5.18 -74.12 18.61
C LYS A 15 6.00 -73.00 17.95
N LYS A 16 5.38 -72.16 17.12
CA LYS A 16 5.99 -71.06 16.33
C LYS A 16 5.29 -69.73 16.61
N PHE A 17 5.05 -69.43 17.88
CA PHE A 17 4.42 -68.18 18.32
C PHE A 17 5.21 -66.94 17.82
N GLY A 18 6.55 -67.03 17.78
CA GLY A 18 7.42 -65.97 17.25
C GLY A 18 7.18 -65.62 15.77
N ASN A 19 6.86 -66.61 14.92
CA ASN A 19 6.60 -66.35 13.50
C ASN A 19 5.26 -65.63 13.27
N TYR A 20 4.28 -65.86 14.15
CA TYR A 20 2.99 -65.17 14.10
C TYR A 20 3.10 -63.72 14.58
N ILE A 21 3.87 -63.49 15.65
CA ILE A 21 4.18 -62.14 16.15
C ILE A 21 4.94 -61.33 15.08
N ALA A 22 5.96 -61.92 14.45
CA ALA A 22 6.72 -61.24 13.40
C ALA A 22 5.84 -60.82 12.21
N TYR A 23 4.89 -61.68 11.81
CA TYR A 23 3.95 -61.38 10.73
C TYR A 23 2.96 -60.28 11.10
N ALA A 24 2.36 -60.34 12.29
CA ALA A 24 1.44 -59.30 12.78
C ALA A 24 2.15 -57.95 12.98
N MET A 25 3.40 -57.95 13.44
CA MET A 25 4.22 -56.74 13.57
C MET A 25 4.56 -56.14 12.18
N GLY A 26 4.86 -56.99 11.20
CA GLY A 26 5.03 -56.55 9.81
C GLY A 26 3.78 -55.87 9.24
N GLU A 27 2.59 -56.44 9.51
CA GLU A 27 1.31 -55.85 9.10
C GLU A 27 1.06 -54.49 9.77
N ILE A 28 1.35 -54.35 11.06
CA ILE A 28 1.25 -53.06 11.78
C ILE A 28 2.22 -52.02 11.18
N ILE A 29 3.48 -52.38 10.95
CA ILE A 29 4.47 -51.47 10.37
C ILE A 29 4.02 -51.00 8.98
N LEU A 30 3.47 -51.91 8.17
CA LEU A 30 3.00 -51.60 6.81
C LEU A 30 1.77 -50.67 6.83
N VAL A 31 0.85 -50.87 7.77
CA VAL A 31 -0.28 -49.96 8.01
C VAL A 31 0.20 -48.59 8.48
N VAL A 32 1.15 -48.53 9.41
CA VAL A 32 1.71 -47.26 9.92
C VAL A 32 2.40 -46.48 8.81
N ILE A 33 3.21 -47.14 7.96
CA ILE A 33 3.81 -46.50 6.79
C ILE A 33 2.74 -45.96 5.84
N GLY A 34 1.66 -46.71 5.60
CA GLY A 34 0.53 -46.26 4.78
C GLY A 34 -0.13 -45.00 5.32
N ILE A 35 -0.37 -44.93 6.63
CA ILE A 35 -0.93 -43.75 7.29
C ILE A 35 0.03 -42.56 7.21
N LEU A 36 1.33 -42.77 7.45
CA LEU A 36 2.33 -41.70 7.39
C LEU A 36 2.48 -41.11 5.98
N ILE A 37 2.41 -41.95 4.93
CA ILE A 37 2.43 -41.49 3.54
C ILE A 37 1.15 -40.69 3.24
N ALA A 38 -0.02 -41.18 3.67
CA ALA A 38 -1.29 -40.48 3.46
C ALA A 38 -1.31 -39.09 4.12
N VAL A 39 -0.84 -39.01 5.37
CA VAL A 39 -0.72 -37.73 6.10
C VAL A 39 0.30 -36.81 5.43
N SER A 40 1.46 -37.33 5.03
CA SER A 40 2.49 -36.55 4.33
C SER A 40 1.98 -35.96 3.01
N LEU A 41 1.25 -36.75 2.22
CA LEU A 41 0.68 -36.30 0.95
C LEU A 41 -0.39 -35.22 1.16
N ASN A 42 -1.24 -35.37 2.18
CA ASN A 42 -2.25 -34.38 2.54
C ASN A 42 -1.60 -33.06 2.97
N ASN A 43 -0.59 -33.11 3.83
CA ASN A 43 0.14 -31.93 4.30
C ASN A 43 0.87 -31.22 3.16
N TRP A 44 1.46 -31.97 2.22
CA TRP A 44 2.10 -31.39 1.04
C TRP A 44 1.09 -30.65 0.13
N ASN A 45 -0.08 -31.26 -0.12
CA ASN A 45 -1.14 -30.62 -0.91
C ASN A 45 -1.69 -29.36 -0.22
N GLU A 46 -1.86 -29.39 1.10
CA GLU A 46 -2.29 -28.21 1.87
C GLU A 46 -1.24 -27.08 1.82
N SER A 47 0.03 -27.40 2.04
CA SER A 47 1.13 -26.43 1.92
C SER A 47 1.23 -25.84 0.51
N HIS A 48 1.05 -26.65 -0.54
CA HIS A 48 1.04 -26.17 -1.91
C HIS A 48 -0.11 -25.17 -2.15
N LYS A 49 -1.33 -25.48 -1.69
CA LYS A 49 -2.48 -24.56 -1.79
C LYS A 49 -2.25 -23.25 -1.03
N GLU A 50 -1.67 -23.30 0.17
CA GLU A 50 -1.33 -22.11 0.94
C GLU A 50 -0.28 -21.24 0.19
N LYS A 51 0.75 -21.86 -0.39
CA LYS A 51 1.76 -21.16 -1.21
C LYS A 51 1.13 -20.49 -2.44
N THR A 52 0.27 -21.20 -3.18
CA THR A 52 -0.44 -20.62 -4.34
C THR A 52 -1.32 -19.43 -3.93
N LYS A 53 -2.00 -19.52 -2.78
CA LYS A 53 -2.80 -18.41 -2.27
C LYS A 53 -1.95 -17.20 -1.93
N LEU A 54 -0.78 -17.39 -1.31
CA LEU A 54 0.16 -16.31 -1.00
C LEU A 54 0.68 -15.64 -2.28
N LEU A 55 1.06 -16.41 -3.31
CA LEU A 55 1.49 -15.86 -4.60
C LEU A 55 0.39 -15.03 -5.28
N ASN A 56 -0.88 -15.48 -5.20
CA ASN A 56 -2.00 -14.68 -5.69
C ASN A 56 -2.17 -13.36 -4.94
N ILE A 57 -1.97 -13.37 -3.61
CA ILE A 57 -1.98 -12.15 -2.80
C ILE A 57 -0.83 -11.22 -3.23
N TYR A 58 0.36 -11.74 -3.49
CA TYR A 58 1.48 -10.94 -4.02
C TYR A 58 1.18 -10.32 -5.38
N ASN A 59 0.55 -11.04 -6.30
CA ASN A 59 0.15 -10.47 -7.60
C ASN A 59 -0.87 -9.33 -7.43
N ILE A 60 -1.81 -9.47 -6.49
CA ILE A 60 -2.74 -8.40 -6.16
C ILE A 60 -2.02 -7.17 -5.59
N ILE A 61 -1.05 -7.38 -4.69
CA ILE A 61 -0.24 -6.31 -4.12
C ILE A 61 0.60 -5.62 -5.20
N HIS A 62 1.13 -6.40 -6.15
CA HIS A 62 1.87 -5.86 -7.28
C HIS A 62 1.01 -4.88 -8.09
N ASP A 63 -0.18 -5.30 -8.50
CA ASP A 63 -1.12 -4.44 -9.23
C ASP A 63 -1.54 -3.20 -8.42
N ASP A 64 -1.79 -3.38 -7.13
CA ASP A 64 -2.16 -2.29 -6.22
C ASP A 64 -1.02 -1.24 -6.16
N LEU A 65 0.23 -1.67 -5.96
CA LEU A 65 1.40 -0.78 -5.88
C LEU A 65 1.73 -0.10 -7.22
N GLU A 66 1.61 -0.80 -8.35
CA GLU A 66 1.80 -0.16 -9.66
C GLU A 66 0.80 0.97 -9.91
N ASN A 67 -0.46 0.77 -9.50
CA ASN A 67 -1.48 1.80 -9.63
C ASN A 67 -1.25 2.96 -8.68
N ASP A 68 -0.84 2.69 -7.43
CA ASP A 68 -0.49 3.72 -6.46
C ASP A 68 0.70 4.57 -6.92
N ILE A 69 1.73 3.95 -7.51
CA ILE A 69 2.88 4.66 -8.09
C ILE A 69 2.44 5.58 -9.22
N LYS A 70 1.57 5.11 -10.12
CA LYS A 70 1.02 5.94 -11.21
C LYS A 70 0.20 7.11 -10.68
N GLU A 71 -0.54 6.92 -9.60
CA GLU A 71 -1.27 8.03 -8.97
C GLU A 71 -0.31 9.05 -8.38
N ILE A 72 0.72 8.61 -7.67
CA ILE A 72 1.78 9.50 -7.18
C ILE A 72 2.43 10.28 -8.32
N ASP A 73 2.70 9.67 -9.47
CA ASP A 73 3.26 10.36 -10.63
C ASP A 73 2.36 11.51 -11.11
N LYS A 74 1.04 11.34 -11.10
CA LYS A 74 0.10 12.42 -11.44
C LYS A 74 0.17 13.56 -10.42
N ILE A 75 0.22 13.22 -9.14
CA ILE A 75 0.34 14.20 -8.05
C ILE A 75 1.65 14.99 -8.19
N GLN A 76 2.77 14.30 -8.43
CA GLN A 76 4.07 14.93 -8.67
C GLN A 76 4.01 15.87 -9.88
N GLY A 77 3.43 15.40 -11.00
CA GLY A 77 3.25 16.22 -12.19
C GLY A 77 2.39 17.47 -11.96
N PHE A 78 1.33 17.38 -11.15
CA PHE A 78 0.57 18.56 -10.73
C PHE A 78 1.46 19.57 -10.01
N TYR A 79 2.21 19.12 -9.00
CA TYR A 79 3.08 20.01 -8.22
C TYR A 79 4.24 20.56 -9.04
N ASP A 80 4.81 19.82 -9.97
CA ASP A 80 5.84 20.32 -10.89
C ASP A 80 5.28 21.46 -11.75
N ASN A 81 4.03 21.34 -12.21
CA ASN A 81 3.37 22.36 -13.02
C ASN A 81 3.08 23.66 -12.25
N VAL A 82 2.70 23.57 -10.97
CA VAL A 82 2.34 24.77 -10.17
C VAL A 82 3.51 25.36 -9.38
N GLN A 83 4.64 24.64 -9.25
CA GLN A 83 5.82 25.11 -8.53
C GLN A 83 6.34 26.49 -8.99
N PRO A 84 6.38 26.81 -10.31
CA PRO A 84 6.79 28.12 -10.76
C PRO A 84 5.95 29.26 -10.19
N LEU A 85 4.65 29.04 -9.96
CA LEU A 85 3.75 30.05 -9.41
C LEU A 85 4.11 30.38 -7.96
N PHE A 86 4.29 29.36 -7.12
CA PHE A 86 4.78 29.54 -5.75
C PHE A 86 6.10 30.31 -5.74
N ASN A 87 7.06 29.86 -6.56
CA ASN A 87 8.39 30.47 -6.62
C ASN A 87 8.34 31.95 -7.03
N ASN A 88 7.47 32.32 -7.97
CA ASN A 88 7.33 33.69 -8.42
C ASN A 88 6.76 34.59 -7.31
N ILE A 89 5.72 34.14 -6.61
CA ILE A 89 5.14 34.90 -5.49
C ILE A 89 6.18 35.08 -4.38
N LEU A 90 6.86 33.99 -3.98
CA LEU A 90 7.82 34.02 -2.88
C LEU A 90 9.05 34.89 -3.18
N LYS A 91 9.39 35.09 -4.45
CA LYS A 91 10.46 35.96 -4.94
C LYS A 91 10.02 37.39 -5.27
N ASP A 92 8.77 37.75 -4.98
CA ASP A 92 8.19 39.07 -5.27
C ASP A 92 8.27 39.45 -6.77
N SER A 93 8.17 38.46 -7.67
CA SER A 93 8.24 38.70 -9.13
C SER A 93 6.89 38.86 -9.80
N VAL A 94 5.79 38.64 -9.08
CA VAL A 94 4.41 38.69 -9.59
C VAL A 94 3.86 40.12 -9.54
N LYS A 95 3.15 40.53 -10.60
CA LYS A 95 2.50 41.83 -10.76
C LYS A 95 0.99 41.67 -10.82
N ALA A 96 0.25 42.78 -10.67
CA ALA A 96 -1.21 42.79 -10.75
C ALA A 96 -1.76 42.14 -12.04
N LEU A 97 -1.11 42.37 -13.18
CA LEU A 97 -1.53 41.78 -14.46
C LEU A 97 -1.38 40.25 -14.49
N ASP A 98 -0.43 39.68 -13.74
CA ASP A 98 -0.24 38.23 -13.69
C ASP A 98 -1.45 37.54 -13.03
N TYR A 99 -2.04 38.14 -11.99
CA TYR A 99 -3.28 37.65 -11.39
C TYR A 99 -4.49 37.75 -12.33
N VAL A 100 -4.49 38.72 -13.24
CA VAL A 100 -5.57 38.90 -14.23
C VAL A 100 -5.45 37.88 -15.37
N TYR A 101 -4.25 37.69 -15.91
CA TYR A 101 -4.02 36.83 -17.07
C TYR A 101 -3.78 35.36 -16.70
N ASN A 102 -3.32 35.09 -15.48
CA ASN A 102 -3.12 33.74 -14.97
C ASN A 102 -3.86 33.57 -13.63
N PRO A 103 -5.15 33.19 -13.66
CA PRO A 103 -5.94 33.05 -12.45
C PRO A 103 -5.48 31.89 -11.55
N GLN A 104 -4.54 31.04 -11.99
CA GLN A 104 -3.95 30.03 -11.12
C GLN A 104 -3.24 30.64 -9.90
N TYR A 105 -2.69 31.85 -10.02
CA TYR A 105 -2.12 32.58 -8.89
C TYR A 105 -3.13 32.79 -7.75
N THR A 106 -4.41 32.96 -8.09
CA THR A 106 -5.49 33.14 -7.13
C THR A 106 -5.88 31.83 -6.44
N TYR A 107 -5.85 30.72 -7.17
CA TYR A 107 -6.44 29.45 -6.69
C TYR A 107 -5.46 28.49 -6.03
N ILE A 108 -4.15 28.79 -6.08
CA ILE A 108 -3.10 27.89 -5.61
C ILE A 108 -3.15 27.58 -4.10
N MET A 109 -3.91 28.35 -3.31
CA MET A 109 -4.10 28.16 -1.86
C MET A 109 -5.43 27.52 -1.45
N ILE A 110 -6.36 27.33 -2.41
CA ILE A 110 -7.72 26.86 -2.12
C ILE A 110 -8.04 25.49 -2.71
N GLY A 111 -7.05 24.82 -3.28
CA GLY A 111 -7.14 23.42 -3.68
C GLY A 111 -5.79 22.73 -3.73
N PHE A 112 -5.79 21.41 -3.54
CA PHE A 112 -4.66 20.51 -3.79
C PHE A 112 -5.20 19.21 -4.39
N PRO A 113 -4.36 18.40 -5.05
CA PRO A 113 -4.77 17.10 -5.54
C PRO A 113 -4.83 16.09 -4.37
N GLU A 114 -5.97 15.43 -4.22
CA GLU A 114 -6.18 14.37 -3.23
C GLU A 114 -5.44 13.09 -3.65
N ILE A 115 -5.05 12.27 -2.68
CA ILE A 115 -4.42 10.96 -2.94
C ILE A 115 -5.08 9.86 -2.12
N THR A 116 -5.23 8.69 -2.73
CA THR A 116 -5.72 7.47 -2.07
C THR A 116 -4.90 6.27 -2.50
N PHE A 117 -4.69 5.33 -1.58
CA PHE A 117 -3.89 4.12 -1.82
C PHE A 117 -4.76 2.87 -1.86
N ASN A 118 -4.41 1.95 -2.75
CA ASN A 118 -5.03 0.63 -2.83
C ASN A 118 -4.62 -0.22 -1.63
N LYS A 119 -5.60 -0.88 -1.00
CA LYS A 119 -5.39 -1.69 0.22
C LYS A 119 -5.91 -3.11 0.10
N ARG A 120 -6.27 -3.54 -1.10
CA ARG A 120 -6.91 -4.84 -1.33
C ARG A 120 -5.94 -5.97 -1.02
N GLY A 121 -4.75 -5.95 -1.61
CA GLY A 121 -3.69 -6.93 -1.37
C GLY A 121 -3.21 -6.91 0.08
N TYR A 122 -2.98 -5.72 0.62
CA TYR A 122 -2.64 -5.53 2.04
C TYR A 122 -3.67 -6.15 3.00
N SER A 123 -4.97 -5.92 2.74
CA SER A 123 -6.05 -6.48 3.58
C SER A 123 -6.10 -8.00 3.50
N GLN A 124 -5.83 -8.58 2.32
CA GLN A 124 -5.78 -10.03 2.17
C GLN A 124 -4.55 -10.63 2.87
N LEU A 125 -3.40 -9.96 2.78
CA LEU A 125 -2.15 -10.41 3.40
C LEU A 125 -2.23 -10.37 4.93
N THR A 126 -2.80 -9.31 5.51
CA THR A 126 -3.00 -9.19 6.96
C THR A 126 -3.99 -10.21 7.52
N ALA A 127 -4.98 -10.62 6.71
CA ALA A 127 -5.91 -11.70 7.06
C ALA A 127 -5.33 -13.11 6.80
N PHE A 128 -4.16 -13.22 6.17
CA PHE A 128 -3.51 -14.48 5.85
C PHE A 128 -2.57 -14.91 6.99
N ASN A 129 -2.59 -16.21 7.33
CA ASN A 129 -1.68 -16.75 8.34
C ASN A 129 -0.27 -16.91 7.74
N THR A 130 0.61 -15.95 8.02
CA THR A 130 1.99 -15.92 7.55
C THR A 130 2.96 -16.70 8.43
N ASP A 131 2.57 -17.10 9.65
CA ASP A 131 3.46 -17.74 10.64
C ASP A 131 4.06 -19.08 10.17
N LYS A 132 3.38 -19.73 9.22
CA LYS A 132 3.82 -20.98 8.61
C LYS A 132 4.95 -20.79 7.58
N PHE A 133 5.22 -19.56 7.17
CA PHE A 133 6.21 -19.23 6.15
C PHE A 133 7.46 -18.65 6.81
N GLN A 134 8.64 -19.11 6.39
CA GLN A 134 9.93 -18.54 6.82
C GLN A 134 10.30 -17.26 6.07
N ASP A 135 9.52 -16.90 5.05
CA ASP A 135 9.74 -15.74 4.21
C ASP A 135 9.41 -14.45 4.97
N SER A 136 10.31 -13.46 4.93
CA SER A 136 10.15 -12.18 5.59
C SER A 136 9.34 -11.16 4.77
N LEU A 137 9.11 -11.41 3.48
CA LEU A 137 8.40 -10.46 2.61
C LEU A 137 6.98 -10.09 3.11
N PRO A 138 6.15 -11.02 3.62
CA PRO A 138 4.85 -10.65 4.15
C PRO A 138 4.94 -9.57 5.24
N THR A 139 5.86 -9.74 6.18
CA THR A 139 6.10 -8.78 7.26
C THR A 139 6.58 -7.44 6.71
N GLN A 140 7.54 -7.45 5.78
CA GLN A 140 8.05 -6.23 5.14
C GLN A 140 6.93 -5.44 4.44
N ILE A 141 6.04 -6.13 3.71
CA ILE A 141 4.90 -5.48 3.04
C ILE A 141 3.95 -4.88 4.08
N ILE A 142 3.62 -5.62 5.14
CA ILE A 142 2.70 -5.15 6.18
C ILE A 142 3.27 -3.90 6.86
N GLU A 143 4.53 -3.92 7.25
CA GLU A 143 5.23 -2.79 7.88
C GLU A 143 5.29 -1.57 6.94
N PHE A 144 5.63 -1.79 5.67
CA PHE A 144 5.63 -0.75 4.64
C PHE A 144 4.28 -0.01 4.57
N TYR A 145 3.17 -0.75 4.44
CA TYR A 145 1.85 -0.13 4.35
C TYR A 145 1.48 0.60 5.65
N ILE A 146 1.78 0.01 6.82
CA ILE A 146 1.48 0.64 8.12
C ILE A 146 2.21 1.96 8.28
N GLU A 147 3.51 1.98 7.99
CA GLU A 147 4.36 3.14 8.20
C GLU A 147 4.05 4.22 7.15
N ARG A 148 4.11 3.87 5.86
CA ARG A 148 3.97 4.86 4.79
C ARG A 148 2.58 5.48 4.74
N LEU A 149 1.51 4.69 4.92
CA LEU A 149 0.15 5.24 4.91
C LEU A 149 -0.12 6.13 6.12
N ARG A 150 0.56 5.91 7.26
CA ARG A 150 0.43 6.77 8.43
C ARG A 150 1.08 8.12 8.18
N GLU A 151 2.34 8.14 7.75
CA GLU A 151 3.09 9.38 7.50
C GLU A 151 2.37 10.23 6.43
N ILE A 152 1.99 9.62 5.31
CA ILE A 152 1.31 10.34 4.22
C ILE A 152 -0.06 10.88 4.67
N LYS A 153 -0.78 10.14 5.52
CA LYS A 153 -2.06 10.62 6.04
C LYS A 153 -1.88 11.85 6.93
N ILE A 154 -0.86 11.87 7.79
CA ILE A 154 -0.58 13.02 8.67
C ILE A 154 -0.32 14.25 7.80
N ASP A 155 0.49 14.12 6.76
CA ASP A 155 0.81 15.21 5.83
C ASP A 155 -0.40 15.68 5.01
N ASP A 156 -1.25 14.74 4.57
CA ASP A 156 -2.50 15.05 3.85
C ASP A 156 -3.50 15.79 4.74
N ASP A 157 -3.66 15.35 5.99
CA ASP A 157 -4.50 16.03 7.00
C ASP A 157 -4.00 17.47 7.26
N MET A 158 -2.67 17.67 7.38
CA MET A 158 -2.08 19.00 7.57
C MET A 158 -2.36 19.93 6.37
N ARG A 159 -2.25 19.43 5.14
CA ARG A 159 -2.60 20.20 3.94
C ARG A 159 -4.10 20.52 3.89
N ALA A 160 -4.96 19.57 4.24
CA ALA A 160 -6.41 19.78 4.35
C ALA A 160 -6.76 20.86 5.38
N GLU A 161 -6.07 20.87 6.52
CA GLU A 161 -6.24 21.88 7.56
C GLU A 161 -5.78 23.28 7.10
N ASP A 162 -4.62 23.40 6.45
CA ASP A 162 -4.11 24.67 5.90
C ASP A 162 -5.10 25.29 4.89
N ILE A 163 -5.59 24.49 3.93
CA ILE A 163 -6.60 24.95 2.97
C ILE A 163 -7.88 25.39 3.68
N LYS A 164 -8.31 24.62 4.69
CA LYS A 164 -9.50 24.95 5.47
C LYS A 164 -9.36 26.27 6.21
N GLU A 165 -8.19 26.51 6.79
CA GLU A 165 -7.88 27.77 7.45
C GLU A 165 -7.88 28.93 6.44
N ASN A 166 -7.20 28.77 5.29
CA ASN A 166 -7.18 29.76 4.20
C ASN A 166 -8.57 30.20 3.75
N TYR A 167 -9.42 29.28 3.26
CA TYR A 167 -10.74 29.69 2.78
C TYR A 167 -11.64 30.18 3.91
N SER A 168 -11.48 29.68 5.14
CA SER A 168 -12.25 30.15 6.29
C SER A 168 -11.90 31.58 6.67
N HIS A 169 -10.61 31.92 6.61
CA HIS A 169 -10.11 33.27 6.80
C HIS A 169 -10.65 34.20 5.71
N PHE A 170 -10.52 33.81 4.43
CA PHE A 170 -10.99 34.63 3.32
C PHE A 170 -12.50 34.87 3.36
N LYS A 171 -13.28 33.82 3.58
CA LYS A 171 -14.75 33.88 3.68
C LYS A 171 -15.23 34.81 4.80
N LYS A 172 -14.52 34.89 5.93
CA LYS A 172 -14.96 35.65 7.11
C LYS A 172 -14.50 37.11 7.08
N ASN A 173 -13.32 37.37 6.52
CA ASN A 173 -12.64 38.65 6.69
C ASN A 173 -12.68 39.54 5.44
N TYR A 174 -13.04 39.00 4.26
CA TYR A 174 -12.99 39.75 3.01
C TYR A 174 -14.27 39.64 2.18
N GLU A 175 -14.74 40.78 1.68
CA GLU A 175 -15.94 40.86 0.83
C GLU A 175 -15.72 40.26 -0.56
N TRP A 176 -14.47 40.26 -1.05
CA TRP A 176 -14.11 39.74 -2.37
C TRP A 176 -14.18 38.21 -2.48
N TRP A 177 -14.37 37.47 -1.38
CA TRP A 177 -14.38 36.00 -1.40
C TRP A 177 -15.41 35.42 -2.37
N SER A 178 -16.61 35.99 -2.45
CA SER A 178 -17.67 35.54 -3.36
C SER A 178 -17.26 35.66 -4.83
N ASP A 179 -16.46 36.68 -5.18
CA ASP A 179 -15.97 36.87 -6.54
C ASP A 179 -14.93 35.80 -6.89
N ILE A 180 -14.01 35.49 -5.96
CA ILE A 180 -12.98 34.48 -6.14
C ILE A 180 -13.59 33.10 -6.39
N ILE A 181 -14.54 32.65 -5.55
CA ILE A 181 -15.19 31.34 -5.76
C ILE A 181 -16.11 31.32 -7.00
N SER A 182 -16.55 32.49 -7.48
CA SER A 182 -17.34 32.63 -8.71
C SER A 182 -16.47 32.81 -9.96
N MET A 183 -15.15 32.62 -9.83
CA MET A 183 -14.18 32.80 -10.90
C MET A 183 -14.14 34.20 -11.53
N LYS A 184 -14.41 35.23 -10.72
CA LYS A 184 -14.37 36.64 -11.14
C LYS A 184 -13.10 37.31 -10.63
N PRO A 185 -12.31 37.97 -11.51
CA PRO A 185 -11.20 38.80 -11.07
C PRO A 185 -11.69 39.92 -10.14
N ASN A 186 -10.98 40.13 -9.04
CA ASN A 186 -11.32 41.16 -8.06
C ASN A 186 -10.06 41.99 -7.71
N LYS A 187 -10.18 43.32 -7.79
CA LYS A 187 -9.04 44.23 -7.58
C LYS A 187 -8.56 44.27 -6.14
N ASP A 188 -9.47 44.14 -5.18
CA ASP A 188 -9.15 44.19 -3.75
C ASP A 188 -8.39 42.92 -3.34
N PHE A 189 -8.73 41.77 -3.92
CA PHE A 189 -7.93 40.55 -3.79
C PHE A 189 -6.51 40.75 -4.34
N ILE A 190 -6.37 41.34 -5.54
CA ILE A 190 -5.05 41.57 -6.15
C ILE A 190 -4.22 42.54 -5.30
N GLU A 191 -4.84 43.58 -4.74
CA GLU A 191 -4.17 44.50 -3.83
C GLU A 191 -3.70 43.79 -2.55
N TYR A 192 -4.56 42.98 -1.96
CA TYR A 192 -4.23 42.12 -0.82
C TYR A 192 -3.04 41.19 -1.16
N ALA A 193 -3.10 40.49 -2.28
CA ALA A 193 -2.07 39.55 -2.69
C ALA A 193 -0.70 40.17 -2.98
N LEU A 194 -0.66 41.47 -3.33
CA LEU A 194 0.57 42.19 -3.65
C LEU A 194 1.16 42.98 -2.47
N LYS A 195 0.33 43.37 -1.50
CA LYS A 195 0.74 44.32 -0.45
C LYS A 195 0.67 43.75 0.96
N ASP A 196 -0.22 42.79 1.21
CA ASP A 196 -0.40 42.23 2.54
C ASP A 196 0.57 41.06 2.78
N PRO A 197 1.42 41.12 3.83
CA PRO A 197 2.31 40.01 4.15
C PRO A 197 1.57 38.71 4.49
N ASP A 198 0.31 38.77 4.94
CA ASP A 198 -0.50 37.58 5.24
C ASP A 198 -0.62 36.66 4.02
N TYR A 199 -0.89 37.22 2.84
CA TYR A 199 -0.98 36.44 1.60
C TYR A 199 0.31 35.65 1.31
N LYS A 200 1.46 36.34 1.39
CA LYS A 200 2.76 35.71 1.12
C LYS A 200 3.09 34.62 2.15
N ASN A 201 2.72 34.84 3.42
CA ASN A 201 2.90 33.85 4.48
C ASN A 201 2.05 32.60 4.25
N ARG A 202 0.78 32.75 3.85
CA ARG A 202 -0.08 31.61 3.48
C ARG A 202 0.49 30.82 2.31
N ILE A 203 0.92 31.50 1.25
CA ILE A 203 1.62 30.88 0.12
C ILE A 203 2.87 30.11 0.57
N ALA A 204 3.67 30.69 1.46
CA ALA A 204 4.87 30.06 2.00
C ALA A 204 4.54 28.79 2.79
N THR A 205 3.48 28.80 3.59
CA THR A 205 3.00 27.63 4.34
C THR A 205 2.51 26.54 3.41
N THR A 206 1.63 26.85 2.45
CA THR A 206 1.14 25.87 1.47
C THR A 206 2.31 25.27 0.67
N TYR A 207 3.30 26.08 0.27
CA TYR A 207 4.52 25.60 -0.38
C TYR A 207 5.34 24.67 0.53
N PHE A 208 5.52 25.04 1.79
CA PHE A 208 6.26 24.23 2.75
C PHE A 208 5.61 22.86 2.95
N LEU A 209 4.30 22.81 3.20
CA LEU A 209 3.54 21.57 3.38
C LEU A 209 3.61 20.68 2.14
N ALA A 210 3.46 21.25 0.95
CA ALA A 210 3.53 20.49 -0.30
C ALA A 210 4.95 19.96 -0.60
N TYR A 211 5.94 20.86 -0.70
CA TYR A 211 7.25 20.53 -1.27
C TYR A 211 8.29 20.07 -0.25
N LYS A 212 8.12 20.41 1.04
CA LYS A 212 9.09 20.06 2.09
C LYS A 212 8.63 18.93 2.98
N ILE A 213 7.34 18.62 2.98
CA ILE A 213 6.74 17.58 3.81
C ILE A 213 6.14 16.48 2.92
N PHE A 214 5.04 16.78 2.22
CA PHE A 214 4.24 15.76 1.55
C PHE A 214 4.93 15.08 0.34
N LEU A 215 5.51 15.85 -0.60
CA LEU A 215 6.16 15.29 -1.77
C LEU A 215 7.38 14.39 -1.45
N PRO A 216 8.24 14.74 -0.47
CA PRO A 216 9.24 13.82 0.06
C PRO A 216 8.68 12.46 0.50
N GLU A 217 7.57 12.42 1.23
CA GLU A 217 6.95 11.16 1.66
C GLU A 217 6.43 10.32 0.50
N LEU A 218 5.83 10.95 -0.52
CA LEU A 218 5.44 10.24 -1.74
C LEU A 218 6.65 9.65 -2.48
N LYS A 219 7.79 10.35 -2.50
CA LYS A 219 9.03 9.84 -3.08
C LYS A 219 9.58 8.64 -2.30
N THR A 220 9.50 8.68 -0.97
CA THR A 220 9.87 7.55 -0.09
C THR A 220 8.97 6.34 -0.33
N PHE A 221 7.65 6.56 -0.42
CA PHE A 221 6.69 5.51 -0.78
C PHE A 221 7.08 4.83 -2.09
N LYS A 222 7.26 5.60 -3.18
CA LYS A 222 7.63 5.04 -4.49
C LYS A 222 8.89 4.21 -4.44
N LYS A 223 9.92 4.71 -3.75
CA LYS A 223 11.21 4.01 -3.64
C LYS A 223 11.04 2.64 -2.96
N GLN A 224 10.32 2.59 -1.85
CA GLN A 224 10.10 1.35 -1.11
C GLN A 224 9.13 0.41 -1.82
N ALA A 225 8.09 0.95 -2.44
CA ALA A 225 7.14 0.18 -3.26
C ALA A 225 7.86 -0.56 -4.40
N ASN A 226 8.78 0.10 -5.10
CA ASN A 226 9.60 -0.54 -6.14
C ASN A 226 10.46 -1.69 -5.57
N GLY A 227 11.04 -1.53 -4.39
CA GLY A 227 11.77 -2.62 -3.72
C GLY A 227 10.88 -3.82 -3.39
N ILE A 228 9.63 -3.57 -2.97
CA ILE A 228 8.64 -4.65 -2.74
C ILE A 228 8.27 -5.33 -4.06
N LEU A 229 8.07 -4.57 -5.13
CA LEU A 229 7.74 -5.12 -6.46
C LEU A 229 8.85 -6.06 -6.96
N GLU A 230 10.12 -5.67 -6.80
CA GLU A 230 11.28 -6.52 -7.13
C GLU A 230 11.29 -7.83 -6.32
N GLU A 231 11.04 -7.75 -5.01
CA GLU A 231 11.00 -8.94 -4.14
C GLU A 231 9.81 -9.88 -4.44
N ILE A 232 8.66 -9.33 -4.83
CA ILE A 232 7.50 -10.09 -5.31
C ILE A 232 7.85 -10.81 -6.61
N GLN A 233 8.46 -10.12 -7.56
CA GLN A 233 8.82 -10.69 -8.86
C GLN A 233 9.80 -11.86 -8.69
N LYS A 234 10.80 -11.72 -7.82
CA LYS A 234 11.75 -12.79 -7.50
C LYS A 234 11.06 -14.06 -7.03
N ARG A 235 10.15 -13.97 -6.05
CA ARG A 235 9.42 -15.13 -5.50
C ARG A 235 8.44 -15.76 -6.47
N THR A 236 7.90 -14.96 -7.38
CA THR A 236 6.99 -15.45 -8.41
C THR A 236 7.78 -16.22 -9.47
N SER A 237 8.96 -15.73 -9.87
CA SER A 237 9.85 -16.43 -10.82
C SER A 237 10.47 -17.72 -10.27
N GLU A 238 10.74 -17.80 -8.97
CA GLU A 238 11.23 -19.03 -8.30
C GLU A 238 10.13 -20.10 -8.13
N ALA A 239 8.87 -19.75 -8.37
CA ALA A 239 7.73 -20.64 -8.24
C ALA A 239 7.29 -21.30 -9.57
N GLU A 240 7.79 -20.80 -10.71
CA GLU A 240 7.64 -21.37 -12.05
C GLU A 240 8.68 -22.47 -12.34
#